data_AF-A0A5N4D8V4-F1
#
_entry.id   AF-A0A5N4D8V4-F1
#
_cell.length_a   1.000
_cell.length_b   1.000
_cell.length_c   1.000
_cell.angle_alpha   90.00
_cell.angle_beta   90.00
_cell.angle_gamma   90.00
#
_symmetry.space_group_name_H-M   'P 1'
#
loop_
_entity.id
_entity.type
_entity.pdbx_description
1 polymer ?
#
loop_
_entity_poly.entity_id
_entity_poly.type
_entity_poly.pdbx_seq_one_letter_code
_entity_poly.pdbx_strand_id
1 'polypeptide(L)'
;IQDYETAQEHNENDQQIREGLEKAQRLLKQSQKRDYYKILGVKRNAKKQEIIKAYRKLALQWHPDNFQNEEEKKKAEKKFIDIAAAKEVLSDPGTVYL
;
A
#
# COMPACT_ATOMS: atom_id res chain seq x y z
N ILE A 1 -5.17 -7.86 16.47
CA ILE A 1 -5.38 -8.53 15.15
C ILE A 1 -5.45 -10.02 15.44
N GLN A 2 -6.47 -10.39 16.21
CA GLN A 2 -6.63 -11.69 16.85
C GLN A 2 -8.07 -11.63 17.37
N ASP A 3 -9.08 -11.92 16.53
CA ASP A 3 -10.50 -11.93 16.94
C ASP A 3 -11.46 -12.50 15.86
N TYR A 4 -11.04 -13.44 15.01
CA TYR A 4 -11.99 -14.18 14.14
C TYR A 4 -11.63 -15.67 14.03
N GLU A 5 -11.18 -16.25 15.14
CA GLU A 5 -11.18 -17.70 15.32
C GLU A 5 -12.33 -18.06 16.26
N THR A 6 -13.58 -18.00 15.79
CA THR A 6 -14.66 -18.73 16.46
C THR A 6 -15.79 -19.11 15.49
N ALA A 7 -16.02 -20.43 15.44
CA ALA A 7 -17.21 -21.16 14.99
C ALA A 7 -17.54 -21.15 13.48
N GLN A 8 -17.38 -22.29 12.82
CA GLN A 8 -18.40 -23.37 12.87
C GLN A 8 -17.83 -24.68 12.28
N GLU A 9 -17.76 -25.71 13.13
CA GLU A 9 -17.80 -27.11 12.72
C GLU A 9 -19.16 -27.42 12.09
N HIS A 10 -19.16 -28.38 11.14
CA HIS A 10 -20.27 -28.97 10.38
C HIS A 10 -20.69 -28.30 9.06
N ASN A 11 -19.95 -28.58 7.98
CA ASN A 11 -20.42 -29.22 6.73
C ASN A 11 -19.20 -29.45 5.79
N GLU A 12 -18.64 -30.66 5.78
CA GLU A 12 -17.28 -30.92 5.27
C GLU A 12 -17.10 -30.87 3.73
N ASN A 13 -18.15 -30.64 2.94
CA ASN A 13 -18.08 -30.65 1.46
C ASN A 13 -18.71 -29.45 0.76
N ASP A 14 -18.80 -28.30 1.42
CA ASP A 14 -19.27 -27.09 0.75
C ASP A 14 -18.08 -26.44 0.01
N GLN A 15 -17.90 -26.83 -1.26
CA GLN A 15 -16.89 -26.26 -2.15
C GLN A 15 -16.92 -24.72 -2.12
N GLN A 16 -18.12 -24.14 -1.95
CA GLN A 16 -18.36 -22.71 -1.77
C GLN A 16 -17.71 -22.12 -0.51
N ILE A 17 -17.62 -22.83 0.63
CA ILE A 17 -16.94 -22.34 1.84
C ILE A 17 -15.43 -22.31 1.63
N ARG A 18 -14.86 -23.33 0.97
CA ARG A 18 -13.43 -23.37 0.63
C ARG A 18 -13.07 -22.27 -0.39
N GLU A 19 -13.90 -22.11 -1.42
CA GLU A 19 -13.73 -21.05 -2.43
C GLU A 19 -13.89 -19.64 -1.83
N GLY A 20 -14.85 -19.47 -0.90
CA GLY A 20 -15.07 -18.22 -0.18
C GLY A 20 -13.87 -17.84 0.70
N LEU A 21 -13.32 -18.81 1.45
CA LEU A 21 -12.17 -18.62 2.32
C LEU A 21 -10.89 -18.35 1.51
N GLU A 22 -10.67 -19.07 0.41
CA GLU A 22 -9.52 -18.84 -0.48
C GLU A 22 -9.59 -17.47 -1.17
N LYS A 23 -10.78 -17.04 -1.62
CA LYS A 23 -11.00 -15.71 -2.18
C LYS A 23 -10.76 -14.61 -1.14
N ALA A 24 -11.25 -14.79 0.09
CA ALA A 24 -11.01 -13.86 1.18
C ALA A 24 -9.51 -13.76 1.52
N GLN A 25 -8.81 -14.89 1.60
CA GLN A 25 -7.35 -14.94 1.81
C GLN A 25 -6.58 -14.26 0.67
N ARG A 26 -6.99 -14.47 -0.59
CA ARG A 26 -6.37 -13.84 -1.76
C ARG A 26 -6.56 -12.33 -1.76
N LEU A 27 -7.78 -11.86 -1.46
CA LEU A 27 -8.09 -10.43 -1.35
C LEU A 27 -7.35 -9.79 -0.17
N LEU A 28 -7.26 -10.48 0.97
CA LEU A 28 -6.49 -10.02 2.13
C LEU A 28 -4.99 -9.90 1.79
N LYS A 29 -4.41 -10.93 1.17
CA LYS A 29 -3.01 -10.93 0.70
C LYS A 29 -2.76 -9.84 -0.34
N GLN A 30 -3.73 -9.58 -1.22
CA GLN A 30 -3.66 -8.49 -2.20
C GLN A 30 -3.81 -7.11 -1.54
N SER A 31 -4.61 -6.99 -0.49
CA SER A 31 -4.75 -5.75 0.30
C SER A 31 -3.53 -5.46 1.19
N GLN A 32 -2.79 -6.49 1.59
CA GLN A 32 -1.53 -6.37 2.33
C GLN A 32 -0.35 -5.99 1.43
N LYS A 33 -0.40 -6.29 0.13
CA LYS A 33 0.59 -5.78 -0.82
C LYS A 33 0.46 -4.27 -0.93
N ARG A 34 1.55 -3.55 -0.62
CA ARG A 34 1.64 -2.10 -0.82
C ARG A 34 1.46 -1.77 -2.30
N ASP A 35 0.29 -1.24 -2.67
CA ASP A 35 0.01 -0.75 -4.02
C ASP A 35 0.70 0.61 -4.21
N TYR A 36 1.98 0.62 -4.61
CA TYR A 36 2.77 1.84 -4.85
C TYR A 36 2.12 2.80 -5.86
N TYR A 37 1.41 2.26 -6.85
CA TYR A 37 0.63 3.06 -7.80
C TYR A 37 -0.51 3.84 -7.11
N LYS A 38 -1.19 3.22 -6.14
CA LYS A 38 -2.24 3.90 -5.35
C LYS A 38 -1.64 4.94 -4.41
N ILE A 39 -0.47 4.66 -3.82
CA ILE A 39 0.24 5.60 -2.94
C ILE A 39 0.60 6.88 -3.69
N LEU A 40 1.12 6.77 -4.92
CA LEU A 40 1.39 7.93 -5.77
C LEU A 40 0.15 8.50 -6.46
N GLY A 41 -0.99 7.82 -6.40
CA GLY A 41 -2.22 8.24 -7.10
C GLY A 41 -2.09 8.19 -8.62
N VAL A 42 -1.26 7.29 -9.15
CA VAL A 42 -1.01 7.13 -10.59
C VAL A 42 -1.62 5.83 -11.11
N LYS A 43 -1.87 5.76 -12.42
CA LYS A 43 -2.35 4.54 -13.06
C LYS A 43 -1.24 3.48 -13.11
N ARG A 44 -1.61 2.20 -13.19
CA ARG A 44 -0.64 1.09 -13.32
C ARG A 44 0.20 1.14 -14.60
N ASN A 45 -0.27 1.87 -15.61
CA ASN A 45 0.45 2.12 -16.87
C ASN A 45 1.11 3.51 -16.91
N ALA A 46 1.23 4.19 -15.76
CA ALA A 46 1.81 5.53 -15.71
C ALA A 46 3.26 5.53 -16.18
N LYS A 47 3.63 6.56 -16.94
CA LYS A 47 5.02 6.73 -17.40
C LYS A 47 5.91 7.18 -16.25
N LYS A 48 7.22 6.95 -16.36
CA LYS A 48 8.23 7.43 -15.39
C LYS A 48 8.08 8.92 -15.08
N GLN A 49 7.78 9.74 -16.09
CA GLN A 49 7.53 11.18 -15.91
C GLN A 49 6.31 11.48 -15.02
N GLU A 50 5.23 10.71 -15.14
CA GLU A 50 4.03 10.86 -14.31
C GLU A 50 4.30 10.45 -12.85
N ILE A 51 5.05 9.37 -12.66
CA ILE A 51 5.50 8.90 -11.35
C ILE A 51 6.33 9.98 -10.64
N ILE A 52 7.30 10.59 -11.35
CA ILE A 52 8.14 11.67 -10.81
C ILE A 52 7.30 12.91 -10.49
N LYS A 53 6.35 13.27 -11.37
CA LYS A 53 5.46 14.42 -11.16
C LYS A 53 4.56 14.22 -9.93
N ALA A 54 3.99 13.03 -9.77
CA ALA A 54 3.17 12.68 -8.62
C ALA A 54 4.00 12.68 -7.33
N TYR A 55 5.20 12.08 -7.36
CA TYR A 55 6.14 12.10 -6.24
C TYR A 55 6.44 13.53 -5.78
N ARG A 56 6.83 14.43 -6.68
CA ARG A 56 7.14 15.83 -6.32
C ARG A 56 5.97 16.54 -5.66
N LYS A 57 4.75 16.33 -6.17
CA LYS A 57 3.53 16.92 -5.61
C LYS A 57 3.24 16.41 -4.20
N LEU A 58 3.35 15.10 -4.00
CA LEU A 58 3.07 14.46 -2.71
C LEU A 58 4.18 14.71 -1.69
N ALA A 59 5.44 14.73 -2.12
CA ALA A 59 6.59 15.06 -1.29
C ALA A 59 6.48 16.49 -0.73
N LEU A 60 6.08 17.45 -1.57
CA LEU A 60 5.84 18.82 -1.12
C LEU A 60 4.66 18.89 -0.15
N GLN A 61 3.59 18.10 -0.36
CA GLN A 61 2.42 18.09 0.50
C GLN A 61 2.69 17.46 1.88
N TRP A 62 3.38 16.33 1.89
CA TRP A 62 3.65 15.54 3.09
C TRP A 62 5.03 15.83 3.71
N HIS A 63 5.67 16.94 3.34
CA HIS A 63 6.92 17.35 3.97
C HIS A 63 6.65 17.71 5.45
N PRO A 64 7.45 17.20 6.41
CA PRO A 64 7.22 17.43 7.84
C PRO A 64 7.27 18.91 8.24
N ASP A 65 7.90 19.77 7.43
CA ASP A 65 7.93 21.23 7.60
C ASP A 65 6.54 21.88 7.47
N ASN A 66 5.62 21.28 6.73
CA ASN A 66 4.24 21.78 6.60
C ASN A 66 3.36 21.51 7.83
N PHE A 67 3.82 20.66 8.75
CA PHE A 67 3.03 20.23 9.90
C PHE A 67 3.64 20.77 11.18
N GLN A 68 2.80 21.40 12.02
CA GLN A 68 3.25 21.99 13.28
C GLN A 68 3.20 20.99 14.44
N ASN A 69 2.22 20.07 14.42
CA ASN A 69 2.02 19.09 15.46
C ASN A 69 2.91 17.85 15.29
N GLU A 70 3.46 17.33 16.37
CA GLU A 70 4.37 16.18 16.34
C GLU A 70 3.68 14.89 15.87
N GLU A 71 2.40 14.72 16.20
CA GLU A 71 1.62 13.58 15.73
C GLU A 71 1.37 13.64 14.21
N GLU A 72 1.14 14.84 13.68
CA GLU A 72 0.98 15.07 12.25
C GLU A 72 2.31 14.91 11.51
N LYS A 73 3.42 15.38 12.08
CA LYS A 73 4.77 15.13 11.55
C LYS A 73 5.07 13.63 11.44
N LYS A 74 4.75 12.84 12.47
CA LYS A 74 4.89 11.37 12.43
C LYS A 74 4.02 10.72 11.36
N LYS A 75 2.78 11.21 11.17
CA LYS A 75 1.89 10.73 10.09
C LYS A 75 2.44 11.11 8.72
N ALA A 76 2.94 12.33 8.57
CA ALA A 76 3.53 12.85 7.35
C ALA A 76 4.81 12.11 6.98
N GLU A 77 5.69 11.85 7.94
CA GLU A 77 6.91 11.05 7.77
C GLU A 77 6.58 9.64 7.25
N LYS A 78 5.63 8.94 7.88
CA LYS A 78 5.18 7.62 7.39
C LYS A 78 4.69 7.68 5.95
N LYS A 79 3.87 8.68 5.62
CA LYS A 79 3.38 8.90 4.25
C LYS A 79 4.54 9.20 3.29
N PHE A 80 5.48 10.03 3.70
CA PHE A 80 6.64 10.42 2.91
C PHE A 80 7.54 9.22 2.59
N ILE A 81 7.78 8.33 3.57
CA ILE A 81 8.50 7.07 3.38
C ILE A 81 7.79 6.20 2.34
N ASP A 82 6.47 6.05 2.45
CA ASP A 82 5.68 5.29 1.47
C ASP A 82 5.74 5.89 0.06
N ILE A 83 5.67 7.23 -0.05
CA ILE A 83 5.77 7.98 -1.31
C ILE A 83 7.17 7.81 -1.94
N ALA A 84 8.23 7.87 -1.13
CA ALA A 84 9.61 7.69 -1.58
C ALA A 84 9.85 6.26 -2.08
N ALA A 85 9.44 5.25 -1.30
CA ALA A 85 9.51 3.85 -1.69
C ALA A 85 8.71 3.58 -2.98
N ALA A 86 7.53 4.18 -3.13
CA ALA A 86 6.72 4.06 -4.34
C ALA A 86 7.43 4.64 -5.56
N LYS A 87 8.05 5.82 -5.44
CA LYS A 87 8.84 6.40 -6.53
C LYS A 87 10.01 5.50 -6.88
N GLU A 88 10.74 4.98 -5.90
CA GLU A 88 11.92 4.14 -6.13
C GLU A 88 11.54 2.89 -6.95
N VAL A 89 10.60 2.10 -6.43
CA VAL A 89 10.12 0.86 -7.05
C VAL A 89 9.53 1.08 -8.45
N LEU A 90 8.83 2.20 -8.68
CA LEU A 90 8.15 2.47 -9.94
C LEU A 90 9.02 3.22 -10.97
N SER A 91 9.99 4.02 -10.53
CA SER A 91 10.85 4.82 -11.42
C SER A 91 12.04 4.04 -11.95
N ASP A 92 12.55 3.08 -11.18
CA ASP A 92 13.67 2.26 -11.60
C ASP A 92 13.59 0.82 -11.05
N PRO A 93 13.38 -0.19 -11.91
CA PRO A 93 13.42 -1.59 -11.46
C PRO A 93 14.84 -2.10 -11.13
N GLY A 94 15.89 -1.27 -11.17
CA GLY A 94 17.28 -1.70 -11.03
C GLY A 94 18.22 -0.86 -10.15
N THR A 95 17.73 0.19 -9.49
CA THR A 95 18.61 1.10 -8.72
C THR A 95 18.37 0.93 -7.22
N VAL A 96 19.10 -0.01 -6.64
CA VAL A 96 19.41 -0.06 -5.21
C VAL A 96 20.67 0.79 -5.03
N TYR A 97 20.57 1.96 -4.41
CA TYR A 97 21.76 2.59 -3.81
C TYR A 97 21.85 2.09 -2.37
N LEU A 98 22.83 1.21 -2.15
CA LEU A 98 23.30 0.76 -0.85
C LEU A 98 23.96 1.90 -0.07
#